data_AF-A0A955R675-F1
#
_entry.id   AF-A0A955R675-F1
#
_cell.length_a   1.000
_cell.length_b   1.000
_cell.length_c   1.000
_cell.angle_alpha   90.00
_cell.angle_beta   90.00
_cell.angle_gamma   90.00
#
_symmetry.space_group_name_H-M   'P 1'
#
loop_
_entity.id
_entity.type
_entity.pdbx_description
1 polymer ?
#
loop_
_entity_poly.entity_id
_entity_poly.type
_entity_poly.pdbx_seq_one_letter_code
_entity_poly.pdbx_strand_id
1 'polypeptide(L)'
;SDIRFAGQVTGVEGYVESAAIGLLAGRFAAAAALGTDIAPPPETSALGALLTHITGGHIAEGASFQPMNINFGLFPPVEIPRQPGKRLRGKEKIRAKRFAITRRALADIDIWLGRHQEAAE
;
A
#
# COMPACT_ATOMS: atom_id res chain seq x y z
N SER A 1 -4.68 -18.46 19.19
CA SER A 1 -3.38 -17.77 19.27
C SER A 1 -3.28 -16.82 18.10
N ASP A 2 -3.18 -15.51 18.32
CA ASP A 2 -3.10 -14.51 17.25
C ASP A 2 -1.68 -13.91 17.21
N ILE A 3 -0.74 -14.64 16.59
CA ILE A 3 0.66 -14.22 16.46
C ILE A 3 0.80 -13.43 15.15
N ARG A 4 1.36 -12.22 15.23
CA ARG A 4 1.61 -11.35 14.09
C ARG A 4 3.10 -11.04 13.99
N PHE A 5 3.62 -10.99 12.77
CA PHE A 5 5.01 -10.68 12.47
C PHE A 5 5.14 -9.26 11.91
N ALA A 6 6.25 -8.59 12.22
CA ALA A 6 6.56 -7.27 11.70
C ALA A 6 8.07 -7.02 11.57
N GLY A 7 8.43 -6.06 10.73
CA GLY A 7 9.83 -5.76 10.41
C GLY A 7 10.41 -6.76 9.41
N GLN A 8 11.75 -6.80 9.30
CA GLN A 8 12.45 -7.56 8.28
C GLN A 8 12.11 -9.06 8.22
N VAL A 9 11.66 -9.65 9.33
CA VAL A 9 11.19 -11.06 9.36
C VAL A 9 10.00 -11.31 8.42
N THR A 10 9.27 -10.26 8.04
CA THR A 10 8.17 -10.31 7.06
C THR A 10 8.64 -10.16 5.61
N GLY A 11 9.94 -9.98 5.39
CA GLY A 11 10.56 -9.75 4.08
C GLY A 11 10.36 -8.33 3.54
N VAL A 12 10.15 -7.35 4.40
CA VAL A 12 10.33 -5.95 4.03
C VAL A 12 11.78 -5.50 4.22
N GLU A 13 12.23 -4.56 3.39
CA GLU A 13 13.58 -3.97 3.48
C GLU A 13 13.48 -2.46 3.74
N GLY A 14 14.14 -1.99 4.80
CA GLY A 14 14.15 -0.56 5.18
C GLY A 14 13.41 -0.25 6.49
N TYR A 15 13.78 0.88 7.10
CA TYR A 15 13.19 1.31 8.38
C TYR A 15 11.73 1.76 8.22
N VAL A 16 11.40 2.40 7.11
CA VAL A 16 10.04 2.93 6.84
C VAL A 16 9.06 1.76 6.65
N GLU A 17 9.45 0.77 5.87
CA GLU A 17 8.66 -0.43 5.60
C GLU A 17 8.51 -1.28 6.86
N SER A 18 9.58 -1.43 7.64
CA SER A 18 9.52 -2.14 8.92
C SER A 18 8.56 -1.46 9.90
N ALA A 19 8.61 -0.13 10.00
CA ALA A 19 7.70 0.64 10.83
C ALA A 19 6.25 0.56 10.31
N ALA A 20 6.05 0.59 8.99
CA ALA A 20 4.75 0.44 8.36
C ALA A 20 4.09 -0.91 8.70
N ILE A 21 4.82 -2.02 8.57
CA ILE A 21 4.30 -3.34 8.94
C ILE A 21 4.10 -3.45 10.46
N GLY A 22 4.99 -2.88 11.27
CA GLY A 22 4.82 -2.79 12.72
C GLY A 22 3.53 -2.06 13.13
N LEU A 23 3.25 -0.92 12.49
CA LEU A 23 2.01 -0.17 12.68
C LEU A 23 0.78 -1.03 12.35
N LEU A 24 0.78 -1.71 11.20
CA LEU A 24 -0.34 -2.56 10.80
C LEU A 24 -0.53 -3.75 11.74
N ALA A 25 0.54 -4.47 12.08
CA ALA A 25 0.50 -5.57 13.02
C ALA A 25 -0.06 -5.14 14.38
N GLY A 26 0.39 -3.99 14.90
CA GLY A 26 -0.10 -3.41 16.15
C GLY A 26 -1.58 -3.02 16.09
N ARG A 27 -2.02 -2.36 15.01
CA ARG A 27 -3.44 -2.00 14.82
C ARG A 27 -4.33 -3.24 14.75
N PHE A 28 -3.93 -4.27 14.02
CA PHE A 28 -4.69 -5.52 13.92
C PHE A 28 -4.71 -6.29 15.25
N ALA A 29 -3.57 -6.35 15.96
CA ALA A 29 -3.51 -6.99 17.28
C ALA A 29 -4.41 -6.27 18.30
N ALA A 30 -4.40 -4.94 18.30
CA ALA A 30 -5.25 -4.13 19.18
C ALA A 30 -6.74 -4.35 18.87
N ALA A 31 -7.12 -4.33 17.58
CA ALA A 31 -8.48 -4.59 17.16
C ALA A 31 -8.97 -5.98 17.62
N ALA A 32 -8.14 -7.02 17.39
CA ALA A 32 -8.43 -8.38 17.82
C ALA A 32 -8.57 -8.50 19.34
N ALA A 33 -7.69 -7.84 20.11
CA ALA A 33 -7.77 -7.81 21.58
C ALA A 33 -9.06 -7.15 22.10
N LEU A 34 -9.64 -6.23 21.33
CA LEU A 34 -10.91 -5.56 21.63
C LEU A 34 -12.14 -6.30 21.07
N GLY A 35 -11.96 -7.44 20.40
CA GLY A 35 -13.06 -8.17 19.75
C GLY A 35 -13.67 -7.41 18.56
N THR A 36 -12.89 -6.53 17.94
CA THR A 36 -13.28 -5.73 16.77
C THR A 36 -12.46 -6.13 15.56
N ASP A 37 -13.02 -5.94 14.37
CA ASP A 37 -12.29 -6.08 13.11
C ASP A 37 -12.03 -4.72 12.50
N ILE A 38 -10.81 -4.51 11.99
CA ILE A 38 -10.47 -3.36 11.17
C ILE A 38 -10.16 -3.84 9.75
N ALA A 39 -10.71 -3.15 8.76
CA ALA A 39 -10.37 -3.42 7.37
C ALA A 39 -8.88 -3.15 7.14
N PRO A 40 -8.18 -3.94 6.30
CA PRO A 40 -6.82 -3.62 5.89
C PRO A 40 -6.78 -2.32 5.08
N PRO A 41 -5.64 -1.62 5.05
CA PRO A 41 -5.48 -0.46 4.17
C PRO A 41 -5.67 -0.88 2.71
N PRO A 42 -6.20 0.01 1.84
CA PRO A 42 -6.45 -0.32 0.45
C PRO A 42 -5.15 -0.62 -0.29
N GLU A 43 -5.13 -1.62 -1.18
CA GLU A 43 -3.96 -2.03 -1.98
C GLU A 43 -3.40 -0.90 -2.87
N THR A 44 -4.21 0.12 -3.13
CA THR A 44 -3.85 1.34 -3.85
C THR A 44 -3.03 2.32 -3.01
N SER A 45 -2.96 2.15 -1.69
CA SER A 45 -2.10 2.89 -0.77
C SER A 45 -0.73 2.22 -0.60
N ALA A 46 0.28 2.95 -0.11
CA ALA A 46 1.60 2.37 0.15
C ALA A 46 1.56 1.26 1.20
N LEU A 47 0.75 1.43 2.26
CA LEU A 47 0.58 0.42 3.31
C LEU A 47 -0.09 -0.85 2.78
N GLY A 48 -1.16 -0.70 1.99
CA GLY A 48 -1.87 -1.84 1.43
C GLY A 48 -1.08 -2.55 0.33
N ALA A 49 -0.36 -1.82 -0.52
CA ALA A 49 0.52 -2.41 -1.53
C ALA A 49 1.62 -3.26 -0.89
N LEU A 50 2.25 -2.74 0.18
CA LEU A 50 3.28 -3.47 0.93
C LEU A 50 2.69 -4.70 1.64
N LEU A 51 1.54 -4.55 2.31
CA LEU A 51 0.85 -5.66 2.98
C LEU A 51 0.46 -6.76 1.98
N THR A 52 -0.09 -6.39 0.83
CA THR A 52 -0.50 -7.33 -0.24
C THR A 52 0.71 -8.05 -0.81
N HIS A 53 1.84 -7.35 -0.98
CA HIS A 53 3.06 -7.97 -1.47
C HIS A 53 3.55 -9.10 -0.55
N ILE A 54 3.68 -8.83 0.74
CA ILE A 54 4.22 -9.81 1.72
C ILE A 54 3.24 -10.94 2.06
N THR A 55 1.94 -10.75 1.81
CA THR A 55 0.90 -11.76 2.09
C THR A 55 0.46 -12.55 0.86
N GLY A 56 0.54 -11.97 -0.34
CA GLY A 56 0.07 -12.58 -1.59
C GLY A 56 1.16 -12.95 -2.59
N GLY A 57 2.37 -12.38 -2.48
CA GLY A 57 3.43 -12.49 -3.49
C GLY A 57 4.02 -13.91 -3.68
N HIS A 58 3.73 -14.86 -2.79
CA HIS A 58 4.34 -16.21 -2.79
C HIS A 58 3.35 -17.34 -3.03
N ILE A 59 2.07 -17.00 -3.25
CA ILE A 59 1.02 -18.00 -3.45
C ILE A 59 0.99 -18.49 -4.92
N ALA A 60 1.68 -17.81 -5.83
CA ALA A 60 1.86 -18.26 -7.21
C ALA A 60 3.04 -19.26 -7.30
N GLU A 61 2.74 -20.50 -7.70
CA GLU A 61 3.70 -21.59 -7.86
C GLU A 61 4.92 -21.15 -8.71
N GLY A 62 6.11 -21.15 -8.10
CA GLY A 62 7.39 -20.92 -8.79
C GLY A 62 8.01 -19.53 -8.65
N ALA A 63 7.37 -18.57 -7.98
CA ALA A 63 7.98 -17.27 -7.69
C ALA A 63 8.77 -17.31 -6.37
N SER A 64 10.08 -17.03 -6.41
CA SER A 64 10.87 -16.84 -5.19
C SER A 64 10.48 -15.51 -4.52
N PHE A 65 10.13 -15.56 -3.24
CA PHE A 65 10.05 -14.33 -2.45
C PHE A 65 11.41 -13.65 -2.45
N GLN A 66 11.43 -12.35 -2.75
CA GLN A 66 12.60 -11.51 -2.49
C GLN A 66 12.14 -10.37 -1.59
N PRO A 67 12.86 -10.12 -0.47
CA PRO A 67 12.60 -8.96 0.32
C PRO A 67 12.69 -7.69 -0.52
N MET A 68 11.81 -6.71 -0.28
CA MET A 68 11.89 -5.45 -0.99
C MET A 68 11.35 -4.25 -0.21
N ASN A 69 11.85 -3.09 -0.62
CA ASN A 69 11.30 -1.79 -0.26
C ASN A 69 10.04 -1.46 -1.08
N ILE A 70 9.30 -0.44 -0.64
CA ILE A 70 8.15 0.05 -1.39
C ILE A 70 8.61 0.66 -2.72
N ASN A 71 7.95 0.28 -3.81
CA ASN A 71 8.20 0.86 -5.13
C ASN A 71 6.91 0.99 -5.93
N PHE A 72 6.90 1.84 -6.96
CA PHE A 72 5.72 2.09 -7.79
C PHE A 72 5.22 0.86 -8.58
N GLY A 73 5.99 -0.22 -8.65
CA GLY A 73 5.59 -1.48 -9.27
C GLY A 73 4.64 -2.31 -8.40
N LEU A 74 4.61 -2.07 -7.08
CA LEU A 74 3.71 -2.74 -6.14
C LEU A 74 2.26 -2.21 -6.18
N PHE A 75 2.08 -1.01 -6.71
CA PHE A 75 0.76 -0.38 -6.75
C PHE A 75 -0.05 -0.92 -7.94
N PRO A 76 -1.36 -1.15 -7.79
CA PRO A 76 -2.25 -1.45 -8.90
C PRO A 76 -2.13 -0.43 -10.04
N PRO A 77 -2.37 -0.81 -11.30
CA PRO A 77 -2.30 0.12 -12.41
C PRO A 77 -3.24 1.33 -12.22
N VAL A 78 -2.83 2.48 -12.75
CA VAL A 78 -3.65 3.70 -12.78
C VAL A 78 -3.77 4.19 -14.21
N GLU A 79 -4.98 4.61 -14.58
CA GLU A 79 -5.21 5.25 -15.86
C GLU A 79 -4.77 6.71 -15.80
N ILE A 80 -4.06 7.14 -16.83
CA ILE A 80 -3.71 8.54 -17.03
C ILE A 80 -4.67 9.09 -18.08
N PRO A 81 -5.48 10.10 -17.77
CA PRO A 81 -6.37 10.72 -18.74
C PRO A 81 -5.58 11.15 -19.98
N ARG A 82 -6.04 10.69 -21.15
CA ARG A 82 -5.46 11.11 -22.42
C ARG A 82 -5.93 12.52 -22.72
N GLN A 83 -5.00 13.47 -22.89
CA GLN A 83 -5.33 14.78 -23.41
C GLN A 83 -5.42 14.72 -24.94
N PRO A 84 -6.53 15.18 -25.56
CA PRO A 84 -6.63 15.28 -27.01
C PRO A 84 -5.47 16.09 -27.58
N GLY A 85 -4.80 15.56 -28.61
CA GLY A 85 -3.66 16.22 -29.27
C GLY A 85 -2.32 16.15 -28.53
N LYS A 86 -2.26 15.74 -27.25
CA LYS A 86 -1.01 15.64 -26.49
C LYS A 86 -0.71 14.20 -26.05
N ARG A 87 0.25 13.56 -26.73
CA ARG A 87 0.76 12.24 -26.33
C ARG A 87 1.95 12.39 -25.40
N LEU A 88 1.76 12.10 -24.12
CA LEU A 88 2.87 12.02 -23.15
C LEU A 88 3.86 10.91 -23.57
N ARG A 89 5.15 11.21 -23.61
CA ARG A 89 6.21 10.26 -24.00
C ARG A 89 7.34 10.22 -22.97
N GLY A 90 8.07 9.11 -22.93
CA GLY A 90 9.27 8.95 -22.11
C GLY A 90 9.09 9.36 -20.65
N LYS A 91 9.97 10.24 -20.17
CA LYS A 91 10.01 10.72 -18.78
C LYS A 91 8.73 11.44 -18.33
N GLU A 92 8.06 12.17 -19.23
CA GLU A 92 6.81 12.89 -18.91
C GLU A 92 5.69 11.91 -18.55
N LYS A 93 5.55 10.83 -19.34
CA LYS A 93 4.56 9.77 -19.07
C LYS A 93 4.84 9.05 -17.75
N ILE A 94 6.11 8.76 -17.45
CA ILE A 94 6.51 8.11 -16.18
C ILE A 94 6.16 9.02 -15.00
N ARG A 95 6.49 10.31 -15.08
CA ARG A 95 6.17 11.28 -14.02
C ARG A 95 4.66 11.41 -13.82
N ALA A 96 3.89 11.53 -14.90
CA ALA A 96 2.44 11.59 -14.84
C ALA A 96 1.84 10.32 -14.19
N LYS A 97 2.38 9.13 -14.52
CA LYS A 97 1.97 7.87 -13.89
C LYS A 97 2.23 7.88 -12.38
N ARG A 98 3.45 8.23 -11.97
CA ARG A 98 3.84 8.29 -10.55
C ARG A 98 2.96 9.26 -9.78
N PHE A 99 2.71 10.45 -10.34
CA PHE A 99 1.84 11.44 -9.72
C PHE A 99 0.40 10.94 -9.58
N ALA A 100 -0.14 10.29 -10.61
CA ALA A 100 -1.47 9.69 -10.55
C ALA A 100 -1.58 8.57 -9.50
N ILE A 101 -0.56 7.71 -9.39
CA ILE A 101 -0.47 6.69 -8.33
C ILE A 101 -0.45 7.36 -6.96
N THR A 102 0.45 8.32 -6.74
CA THR A 102 0.58 9.01 -5.44
C THR A 102 -0.70 9.72 -5.04
N ARG A 103 -1.36 10.42 -5.97
CA ARG A 103 -2.62 11.12 -5.70
C ARG A 103 -3.73 10.14 -5.28
N ARG A 104 -3.88 9.02 -5.99
CA ARG A 104 -4.85 7.97 -5.61
C ARG A 104 -4.49 7.36 -4.25
N ALA A 105 -3.21 7.03 -4.04
CA ALA A 105 -2.74 6.44 -2.79
C ALA A 105 -3.02 7.32 -1.57
N LEU A 106 -2.85 8.65 -1.70
CA LEU A 106 -3.16 9.61 -0.63
C LEU A 106 -4.67 9.72 -0.39
N ALA A 107 -5.48 9.81 -1.43
CA ALA A 107 -6.94 9.87 -1.28
C ALA A 107 -7.48 8.59 -0.61
N ASP A 108 -7.04 7.42 -1.07
CA ASP A 108 -7.56 6.14 -0.58
C ASP A 108 -7.12 5.85 0.87
N ILE A 109 -5.90 6.27 1.27
CA ILE A 109 -5.47 6.13 2.66
C ILE A 109 -6.20 7.12 3.59
N ASP A 110 -6.56 8.31 3.11
CA ASP A 110 -7.36 9.27 3.90
C ASP A 110 -8.77 8.75 4.17
N ILE A 111 -9.40 8.13 3.16
CA ILE A 111 -10.68 7.45 3.32
C ILE A 111 -10.56 6.33 4.35
N TRP A 112 -9.53 5.49 4.25
CA TRP A 112 -9.32 4.38 5.20
C TRP A 112 -9.06 4.87 6.64
N LEU A 113 -8.40 6.01 6.81
CA LEU A 113 -8.17 6.63 8.12
C LEU A 113 -9.40 7.39 8.66
N GLY A 114 -10.49 7.49 7.90
CA GLY A 114 -11.68 8.25 8.29
C GLY A 114 -11.52 9.77 8.23
N ARG A 115 -10.43 10.29 7.61
CA ARG A 115 -10.10 11.73 7.59
C ARG A 115 -10.96 12.57 6.64
N HIS A 116 -11.88 11.94 5.90
CA HIS A 116 -12.84 12.66 5.06
C HIS A 116 -14.07 13.18 5.83
N GLN A 117 -14.29 12.75 7.07
CA GLN A 117 -15.44 13.18 7.88
C GLN A 117 -15.21 14.52 8.60
N GLU A 118 -13.96 14.86 8.92
CA GLU A 118 -13.61 16.04 9.75
C GLU A 118 -13.63 17.38 8.99
N ALA A 119 -13.76 17.38 7.66
CA ALA A 119 -13.77 18.61 6.85
C ALA A 119 -15.20 19.14 6.54
N ALA A 120 -16.23 18.51 7.09
CA ALA A 120 -17.64 18.84 6.85
C ALA A 120 -18.42 19.23 8.12
N GLU A 121 -17.74 19.41 9.25
CA GLU A 121 -18.27 19.96 10.51
C GLU A 121 -17.56 21.28 10.85
#